data_AF-M3XUL0-F1
#
_entry.id   AF-M3XUL0-F1
#
_cell.length_a   1.000
_cell.length_b   1.000
_cell.length_c   1.000
_cell.angle_alpha   90.00
_cell.angle_beta   90.00
_cell.angle_gamma   90.00
#
_symmetry.space_group_name_H-M   'P 1'
#
loop_
_entity.id
_entity.type
_entity.pdbx_description
1 polymer ?
#
loop_
_entity_poly.entity_id
_entity_poly.type
_entity_poly.pdbx_seq_one_letter_code
_entity_poly.pdbx_strand_id
1 'polypeptide(L)'
;IIAAGDDYGKCGVKTLRERMESANLCIAYSEIIPKVFSNEKMQKAVDAIKNSTARVVLLYASDIDPSSFALEMVHHNVTDSIWIVSEAWITSALITRPEYFPYLGGIIGFTIPRADIPGLKEFLYDVYPGKEPNDVLTIAFWQTAFNCTDPIAVFHTTLTIIDEELEDLKNTYLDVSQLRFKKNVNLDGLTRLEEGHGPYVPGNTCSYISDFEPRQLMYYLKTLKFITRNRERIEIDDNGDVTGYYDI
;
A
#
# COMPACT_ATOMS: atom_id res chain seq x y z
N ILE A 1 19.25 -9.96 -7.13
CA ILE A 1 17.90 -9.93 -6.52
C ILE A 1 18.06 -9.76 -5.03
N ILE A 2 17.34 -8.80 -4.44
CA ILE A 2 17.23 -8.59 -3.00
C ILE A 2 15.74 -8.74 -2.65
N ALA A 3 15.40 -9.49 -1.61
CA ALA A 3 14.00 -9.69 -1.21
C ALA A 3 13.78 -9.57 0.29
N ALA A 4 12.59 -9.15 0.70
CA ALA A 4 12.19 -9.18 2.11
C ALA A 4 12.09 -10.63 2.66
N GLY A 5 12.39 -10.78 3.95
CA GLY A 5 12.38 -12.06 4.65
C GLY A 5 11.00 -12.62 5.03
N ASP A 6 9.92 -12.06 4.49
CA ASP A 6 8.54 -12.50 4.70
C ASP A 6 7.98 -13.24 3.48
N ASP A 7 6.70 -13.62 3.56
CA ASP A 7 6.04 -14.35 2.49
C ASP A 7 5.87 -13.49 1.22
N TYR A 8 5.68 -12.17 1.36
CA TYR A 8 5.61 -11.25 0.21
C TYR A 8 6.92 -11.29 -0.60
N GLY A 9 8.06 -11.08 0.07
CA GLY A 9 9.38 -11.13 -0.55
C GLY A 9 9.72 -12.51 -1.11
N LYS A 10 9.60 -13.56 -0.30
CA LYS A 10 10.02 -14.93 -0.65
C LYS A 10 9.17 -15.53 -1.77
N CYS A 11 7.84 -15.44 -1.68
CA CYS A 11 6.96 -15.99 -2.71
C CYS A 11 7.06 -15.18 -4.01
N GLY A 12 7.13 -13.85 -3.91
CA GLY A 12 7.29 -12.97 -5.07
C GLY A 12 8.55 -13.28 -5.88
N VAL A 13 9.72 -13.37 -5.21
CA VAL A 13 10.97 -13.67 -5.93
C VAL A 13 11.09 -15.11 -6.38
N LYS A 14 10.39 -16.06 -5.75
CA LYS A 14 10.31 -17.44 -6.25
C LYS A 14 9.66 -17.47 -7.63
N THR A 15 8.46 -16.92 -7.76
CA THR A 15 7.75 -16.86 -9.04
C THR A 15 8.53 -16.06 -10.08
N LEU A 16 9.11 -14.93 -9.68
CA LEU A 16 9.91 -14.11 -10.58
C LEU A 16 11.14 -14.86 -11.10
N ARG A 17 11.85 -15.61 -10.24
CA ARG A 17 13.01 -16.41 -10.64
C ARG A 17 12.63 -17.42 -11.71
N GLU A 18 11.55 -18.17 -11.51
CA GLU A 18 11.05 -19.14 -12.48
C GLU A 18 10.75 -18.49 -13.85
N ARG A 19 10.18 -17.27 -13.84
CA ARG A 19 9.92 -16.50 -15.07
C ARG A 19 11.20 -15.99 -15.73
N MET A 20 12.16 -15.50 -14.95
CA MET A 20 13.45 -15.01 -15.45
C MET A 20 14.25 -16.15 -16.11
N GLU A 21 14.32 -17.31 -15.46
CA GLU A 21 14.98 -18.50 -16.00
C GLU A 21 14.31 -18.96 -17.29
N SER A 22 12.98 -18.99 -17.34
CA SER A 22 12.21 -19.31 -18.55
C SER A 22 12.45 -18.32 -19.70
N ALA A 23 12.82 -17.08 -19.38
CA ALA A 23 13.19 -16.03 -20.34
C ALA A 23 14.69 -16.01 -20.67
N ASN A 24 15.47 -17.01 -20.24
CA ASN A 24 16.93 -17.09 -20.39
C ASN A 24 17.70 -15.92 -19.76
N LEU A 25 17.18 -15.36 -18.65
CA LEU A 25 17.88 -14.35 -17.87
C LEU A 25 18.69 -15.00 -16.73
N CYS A 26 19.95 -14.59 -16.60
CA CYS A 26 20.83 -15.07 -15.53
C CYS A 26 20.70 -14.21 -14.27
N ILE A 27 20.73 -14.85 -13.10
CA ILE A 27 20.71 -14.17 -11.79
C ILE A 27 22.11 -14.25 -11.18
N ALA A 28 22.77 -13.10 -11.03
CA ALA A 28 24.12 -13.03 -10.47
C ALA A 28 24.18 -13.31 -8.96
N TYR A 29 23.16 -12.85 -8.23
CA TYR A 29 23.01 -13.07 -6.78
C TYR A 29 21.55 -12.98 -6.36
N SER A 30 21.22 -13.62 -5.24
CA SER A 30 19.91 -13.55 -4.61
C SER A 30 20.05 -13.54 -3.10
N GLU A 31 19.77 -12.41 -2.47
CA GLU A 31 19.91 -12.23 -1.02
C GLU A 31 18.57 -11.84 -0.38
N ILE A 32 18.42 -12.16 0.91
CA ILE A 32 17.23 -11.89 1.70
C ILE A 32 17.57 -10.89 2.80
N ILE A 33 16.89 -9.74 2.82
CA ILE A 33 16.99 -8.77 3.90
C ILE A 33 16.01 -9.13 5.03
N PRO A 34 16.43 -9.04 6.30
CA PRO A 34 15.60 -9.44 7.43
C PRO A 34 14.58 -8.36 7.80
N LYS A 35 13.42 -8.77 8.33
CA LYS A 35 12.42 -7.85 8.91
C LYS A 35 12.94 -7.09 10.12
N VAL A 36 13.67 -7.79 10.99
CA VAL A 36 14.37 -7.18 12.13
C VAL A 36 15.81 -6.99 11.71
N PHE A 37 16.33 -5.78 11.87
CA PHE A 37 17.68 -5.43 11.44
C PHE A 37 18.72 -6.42 11.96
N SER A 38 19.58 -6.89 11.06
CA SER A 38 20.74 -7.72 11.36
C SER A 38 21.89 -7.25 10.48
N ASN A 39 22.93 -6.74 11.13
CA ASN A 39 24.10 -6.19 10.46
C ASN A 39 24.72 -7.22 9.49
N GLU A 40 24.93 -8.46 9.95
CA GLU A 40 25.47 -9.56 9.13
C GLU A 40 24.66 -9.79 7.84
N LYS A 41 23.33 -9.90 7.95
CA LYS A 41 22.46 -10.16 6.79
C LYS A 41 22.38 -8.97 5.83
N MET A 42 22.36 -7.75 6.37
CA MET A 42 22.37 -6.54 5.56
C MET A 42 23.70 -6.38 4.81
N GLN A 43 24.84 -6.56 5.49
CA GLN A 43 26.16 -6.53 4.88
C GLN A 43 26.30 -7.58 3.79
N LYS A 44 25.80 -8.81 4.02
CA LYS A 44 25.80 -9.85 2.98
C LYS A 44 25.09 -9.39 1.69
N ALA A 45 23.94 -8.72 1.83
CA ALA A 45 23.21 -8.16 0.70
C ALA A 45 23.97 -7.00 0.01
N VAL A 46 24.56 -6.10 0.81
CA VAL A 46 25.41 -5.00 0.32
C VAL A 46 26.62 -5.53 -0.47
N ASP A 47 27.34 -6.49 0.10
CA ASP A 47 28.53 -7.10 -0.49
C ASP A 47 28.19 -7.85 -1.78
N ALA A 48 27.03 -8.52 -1.82
CA ALA A 48 26.56 -9.16 -3.05
C ALA A 48 26.34 -8.15 -4.19
N ILE A 49 25.83 -6.95 -3.89
CA ILE A 49 25.69 -5.87 -4.88
C ILE A 49 27.08 -5.37 -5.30
N LYS A 50 27.94 -5.02 -4.34
CA LYS A 50 29.26 -4.41 -4.61
C LYS A 50 30.21 -5.32 -5.36
N ASN A 51 30.18 -6.62 -5.08
CA ASN A 51 31.07 -7.60 -5.71
C ASN A 51 30.53 -8.13 -7.05
N SER A 52 29.31 -7.75 -7.43
CA SER A 52 28.71 -8.15 -8.71
C SER A 52 29.02 -7.16 -9.82
N THR A 53 29.13 -7.66 -11.05
CA THR A 53 29.18 -6.83 -12.27
C THR A 53 27.77 -6.43 -12.74
N ALA A 54 26.72 -7.03 -12.18
CA ALA A 54 25.34 -6.72 -12.55
C ALA A 54 24.93 -5.35 -12.03
N ARG A 55 24.56 -4.44 -12.95
CA ARG A 55 24.10 -3.09 -12.59
C ARG A 55 22.62 -3.03 -12.24
N VAL A 56 21.82 -3.99 -12.72
CA VAL A 56 20.38 -4.05 -12.45
C VAL A 56 20.14 -4.82 -11.15
N VAL A 57 19.53 -4.15 -10.18
CA VAL A 57 19.20 -4.71 -8.87
C VAL A 57 17.69 -4.74 -8.72
N LEU A 58 17.12 -5.95 -8.67
CA LEU A 58 15.72 -6.12 -8.34
C LEU A 58 15.53 -6.18 -6.82
N LEU A 59 14.72 -5.28 -6.26
CA LEU A 59 14.39 -5.20 -4.83
C LEU A 59 12.89 -5.43 -4.62
N TYR A 60 12.55 -6.63 -4.11
CA TYR A 60 11.18 -7.09 -3.92
C TYR A 60 10.84 -7.18 -2.42
N ALA A 61 10.15 -6.18 -1.90
CA ALA A 61 9.92 -6.00 -0.47
C ALA A 61 8.69 -5.15 -0.18
N SER A 62 8.24 -5.14 1.08
CA SER A 62 7.12 -4.32 1.53
C SER A 62 7.61 -3.02 2.19
N ASP A 63 6.92 -1.91 1.93
CA ASP A 63 7.15 -0.53 2.40
C ASP A 63 8.33 -0.27 3.37
N ILE A 64 8.23 -0.77 4.62
CA ILE A 64 9.19 -0.44 5.69
C ILE A 64 10.57 -1.10 5.47
N ASP A 65 10.62 -2.30 4.86
CA ASP A 65 11.87 -3.08 4.79
C ASP A 65 12.95 -2.40 3.91
N PRO A 66 12.59 -1.84 2.74
CA PRO A 66 13.54 -1.09 1.92
C PRO A 66 14.11 0.15 2.61
N SER A 67 13.44 0.73 3.63
CA SER A 67 13.95 1.92 4.32
C SER A 67 15.23 1.63 5.08
N SER A 68 15.27 0.52 5.84
CA SER A 68 16.49 0.10 6.53
C SER A 68 17.60 -0.29 5.55
N PHE A 69 17.24 -0.92 4.43
CA PHE A 69 18.22 -1.28 3.42
C PHE A 69 18.79 -0.07 2.66
N ALA A 70 17.97 0.95 2.41
CA ALA A 70 18.40 2.22 1.82
C ALA A 70 19.49 2.88 2.68
N LEU A 71 19.33 2.87 4.01
CA LEU A 71 20.35 3.39 4.94
C LEU A 71 21.69 2.66 4.81
N GLU A 72 21.68 1.35 4.54
CA GLU A 72 22.91 0.58 4.30
C GLU A 72 23.57 0.93 2.95
N MET A 73 22.77 1.22 1.92
CA MET A 73 23.29 1.74 0.64
C MET A 73 24.00 3.09 0.84
N VAL A 74 23.41 3.98 1.65
CA VAL A 74 24.04 5.26 2.04
C VAL A 74 25.32 5.01 2.83
N HIS A 75 25.24 4.18 3.88
CA HIS A 75 26.37 3.92 4.77
C HIS A 75 27.60 3.35 4.04
N HIS A 76 27.37 2.46 3.07
CA HIS A 76 28.42 1.83 2.29
C HIS A 76 28.73 2.51 0.95
N ASN A 77 28.10 3.67 0.69
CA ASN A 77 28.24 4.47 -0.52
C ASN A 77 28.05 3.64 -1.81
N VAL A 78 26.95 2.88 -1.87
CA VAL A 78 26.59 2.04 -3.02
C VAL A 78 25.81 2.87 -4.04
N THR A 79 26.47 3.25 -5.13
CA THR A 79 25.88 4.06 -6.21
C THR A 79 25.77 3.25 -7.52
N ASP A 80 25.35 3.91 -8.60
CA ASP A 80 25.41 3.39 -9.99
C ASP A 80 24.60 2.12 -10.30
N SER A 81 23.68 1.77 -9.39
CA SER A 81 22.72 0.68 -9.51
C SER A 81 21.44 1.15 -10.18
N ILE A 82 20.91 0.35 -11.09
CA ILE A 82 19.60 0.54 -11.71
C ILE A 82 18.62 -0.33 -10.93
N TRP A 83 17.69 0.29 -10.24
CA TRP A 83 16.76 -0.41 -9.38
C TRP A 83 15.47 -0.76 -10.11
N ILE A 84 15.07 -2.02 -10.02
CA ILE A 84 13.72 -2.49 -10.37
C ILE A 84 13.03 -2.90 -9.08
N VAL A 85 11.86 -2.33 -8.79
CA VAL A 85 11.27 -2.47 -7.45
C VAL A 85 9.84 -3.00 -7.49
N SER A 86 9.43 -3.67 -6.42
CA SER A 86 8.06 -4.13 -6.25
C SER A 86 7.10 -2.96 -5.99
N GLU A 87 5.83 -3.20 -6.34
CA GLU A 87 4.79 -2.18 -6.23
C GLU A 87 4.56 -1.65 -4.81
N ALA A 88 4.81 -2.48 -3.79
CA ALA A 88 4.50 -2.15 -2.42
C ALA A 88 5.25 -0.94 -1.84
N TRP A 89 6.29 -0.40 -2.50
CA TRP A 89 7.06 0.73 -1.95
C TRP A 89 7.56 1.75 -2.97
N ILE A 90 7.26 1.58 -4.27
CA ILE A 90 7.69 2.53 -5.31
C ILE A 90 7.20 3.97 -5.05
N THR A 91 6.04 4.12 -4.40
CA THR A 91 5.48 5.43 -4.00
C THR A 91 5.69 5.75 -2.52
N SER A 92 6.60 5.06 -1.83
CA SER A 92 6.81 5.26 -0.39
C SER A 92 7.54 6.56 -0.08
N ALA A 93 6.86 7.48 0.60
CA ALA A 93 7.42 8.75 1.08
C ALA A 93 8.58 8.57 2.08
N LEU A 94 8.75 7.37 2.66
CA LEU A 94 9.87 7.06 3.54
C LEU A 94 11.20 7.03 2.78
N ILE A 95 11.17 6.67 1.49
CA ILE A 95 12.37 6.36 0.69
C ILE A 95 12.49 7.29 -0.53
N THR A 96 11.39 7.85 -1.02
CA THR A 96 11.41 8.88 -2.07
C THR A 96 11.80 10.26 -1.50
N ARG A 97 12.99 10.33 -0.89
CA ARG A 97 13.54 11.56 -0.32
C ARG A 97 14.75 12.05 -1.14
N PRO A 98 14.95 13.38 -1.27
CA PRO A 98 16.07 13.93 -2.03
C PRO A 98 17.45 13.42 -1.57
N GLU A 99 17.60 13.17 -0.27
CA GLU A 99 18.82 12.62 0.35
C GLU A 99 19.20 11.21 -0.18
N TYR A 100 18.24 10.42 -0.64
CA TYR A 100 18.48 9.09 -1.19
C TYR A 100 18.67 9.07 -2.71
N PHE A 101 18.48 10.21 -3.39
CA PHE A 101 18.57 10.30 -4.85
C PHE A 101 19.90 9.80 -5.44
N PRO A 102 21.09 10.04 -4.82
CA PRO A 102 22.34 9.50 -5.35
C PRO A 102 22.43 7.96 -5.36
N TYR A 103 21.65 7.29 -4.52
CA TYR A 103 21.72 5.84 -4.31
C TYR A 103 20.54 5.10 -4.96
N LEU A 104 19.37 5.74 -4.96
CA LEU A 104 18.08 5.20 -5.40
C LEU A 104 17.44 6.01 -6.55
N GLY A 105 18.15 6.99 -7.11
CA GLY A 105 17.65 7.78 -8.23
C GLY A 105 17.42 6.93 -9.47
N GLY A 106 16.35 7.22 -10.21
CA GLY A 106 16.02 6.50 -11.44
C GLY A 106 15.50 5.07 -11.23
N ILE A 107 14.93 4.77 -10.06
CA ILE A 107 14.17 3.53 -9.84
C ILE A 107 13.09 3.38 -10.92
N ILE A 108 12.94 2.16 -11.41
CA ILE A 108 11.82 1.71 -12.22
C ILE A 108 10.98 0.77 -11.36
N GLY A 109 9.67 0.96 -11.32
CA GLY A 109 8.78 0.11 -10.54
C GLY A 109 7.48 -0.16 -11.27
N PHE A 110 6.59 -0.87 -10.60
CA PHE A 110 5.22 -1.07 -11.04
C PHE A 110 4.30 -0.47 -10.00
N THR A 111 3.18 0.12 -10.38
CA THR A 111 2.29 0.74 -9.41
C THR A 111 0.83 0.61 -9.79
N ILE A 112 -0.05 0.48 -8.79
CA ILE A 112 -1.50 0.38 -9.04
C ILE A 112 -1.96 1.69 -9.69
N PRO A 113 -2.79 1.65 -10.74
CA PRO A 113 -3.26 2.84 -11.45
C PRO A 113 -3.83 3.89 -10.52
N ARG A 114 -3.47 5.15 -10.79
CA ARG A 114 -3.98 6.29 -10.02
C ARG A 114 -5.50 6.36 -10.09
N ALA A 115 -6.14 6.59 -8.95
CA ALA A 115 -7.56 6.82 -8.83
C ALA A 115 -7.84 8.25 -8.35
N ASP A 116 -8.71 8.98 -9.03
CA ASP A 116 -9.18 10.27 -8.54
C ASP A 116 -10.47 10.09 -7.73
N ILE A 117 -10.49 10.63 -6.51
CA ILE A 117 -11.67 10.63 -5.63
C ILE A 117 -12.09 12.08 -5.39
N PRO A 118 -13.06 12.61 -6.16
CA PRO A 118 -13.58 13.95 -5.95
C PRO A 118 -14.14 14.12 -4.54
N GLY A 119 -13.82 15.24 -3.89
CA GLY A 119 -14.27 15.54 -2.52
C GLY A 119 -13.41 14.91 -1.41
N LEU A 120 -12.45 14.04 -1.73
CA LEU A 120 -11.64 13.38 -0.70
C LEU A 120 -10.74 14.37 0.02
N LYS A 121 -10.16 15.34 -0.68
CA LYS A 121 -9.25 16.31 -0.07
C LYS A 121 -9.97 17.15 0.98
N GLU A 122 -11.14 17.65 0.60
CA GLU A 122 -12.03 18.45 1.44
C GLU A 122 -12.50 17.63 2.64
N PHE A 123 -12.84 16.35 2.43
CA PHE A 123 -13.19 15.44 3.53
C PHE A 123 -12.04 15.25 4.54
N LEU A 124 -10.80 15.11 4.07
CA LEU A 124 -9.63 14.94 4.94
C LEU A 124 -9.30 16.21 5.76
N TYR A 125 -9.58 17.40 5.22
CA TYR A 125 -9.44 18.66 5.95
C TYR A 125 -10.49 18.84 7.05
N ASP A 126 -11.63 18.15 6.91
CA ASP A 126 -12.77 18.31 7.82
C ASP A 126 -12.64 17.46 9.11
N VAL A 127 -11.54 16.73 9.29
CA VAL A 127 -11.25 15.89 10.45
C VAL A 127 -10.83 16.72 11.64
N TYR A 128 -11.62 16.73 12.72
CA TYR A 128 -11.34 17.49 13.94
C TYR A 128 -11.82 16.73 15.20
N PRO A 129 -11.04 16.70 16.31
CA PRO A 129 -11.36 15.91 17.51
C PRO A 129 -12.70 16.28 18.16
N GLY A 130 -13.18 17.51 18.02
CA GLY A 130 -14.47 17.91 18.59
C GLY A 130 -15.71 17.37 17.85
N LYS A 131 -15.57 16.85 16.61
CA LYS A 131 -16.68 16.19 15.92
C LYS A 131 -16.95 14.79 16.47
N GLU A 132 -15.88 14.08 16.80
CA GLU A 132 -15.94 12.72 17.37
C GLU A 132 -15.00 12.62 18.57
N PRO A 133 -15.43 13.08 19.77
CA PRO A 133 -14.54 13.20 20.94
C PRO A 133 -13.98 11.87 21.46
N ASN A 134 -14.57 10.75 21.05
CA ASN A 134 -14.15 9.41 21.44
C ASN A 134 -13.26 8.75 20.39
N ASP A 135 -13.02 9.40 19.24
CA ASP A 135 -12.11 8.87 18.22
C ASP A 135 -10.65 9.13 18.63
N VAL A 136 -10.08 8.12 19.27
CA VAL A 136 -8.68 8.10 19.70
C VAL A 136 -7.70 8.26 18.53
N LEU A 137 -8.07 7.87 17.31
CA LEU A 137 -7.20 8.00 16.14
C LEU A 137 -7.16 9.45 15.66
N THR A 138 -8.30 10.13 15.61
CA THR A 138 -8.35 11.57 15.30
C THR A 138 -7.57 12.37 16.34
N ILE A 139 -7.70 12.07 17.63
CA ILE A 139 -6.91 12.73 18.68
C ILE A 139 -5.41 12.50 18.47
N ALA A 140 -4.97 11.25 18.29
CA ALA A 140 -3.56 10.91 18.10
C ALA A 140 -2.98 11.51 16.80
N PHE A 141 -3.79 11.56 15.74
CA PHE A 141 -3.43 12.24 14.49
C PHE A 141 -3.16 13.72 14.74
N TRP A 142 -4.08 14.44 15.40
CA TRP A 142 -3.90 15.86 15.72
C TRP A 142 -2.69 16.12 16.62
N GLN A 143 -2.47 15.28 17.64
CA GLN A 143 -1.27 15.32 18.48
C GLN A 143 0.01 15.18 17.66
N THR A 144 0.04 14.26 16.70
CA THR A 144 1.20 14.03 15.83
C THR A 144 1.39 15.16 14.82
N ALA A 145 0.29 15.61 14.20
CA ALA A 145 0.27 16.61 13.14
C ALA A 145 0.77 17.99 13.64
N PHE A 146 0.40 18.36 14.86
CA PHE A 146 0.74 19.64 15.49
C PHE A 146 1.78 19.50 16.61
N ASN A 147 2.38 18.32 16.77
CA ASN A 147 3.38 18.01 17.79
C ASN A 147 2.93 18.40 19.22
N CYS A 148 1.64 18.16 19.51
CA CYS A 148 1.00 18.47 20.79
C CYS A 148 0.90 17.21 21.65
N THR A 149 1.32 17.30 22.92
CA THR A 149 1.34 16.16 23.85
C THR A 149 0.17 16.13 24.84
N ASP A 150 -0.61 17.21 24.96
CA ASP A 150 -1.72 17.30 25.89
C ASP A 150 -3.07 17.03 25.19
N PRO A 151 -3.76 15.91 25.51
CA PRO A 151 -5.07 15.61 24.93
C PRO A 151 -6.12 16.68 25.24
N ILE A 152 -6.03 17.32 26.41
CA ILE A 152 -6.96 18.37 26.83
C ILE A 152 -6.73 19.62 25.98
N ALA A 153 -5.47 19.96 25.68
CA ALA A 153 -5.16 21.03 24.75
C ALA A 153 -5.75 20.78 23.35
N VAL A 154 -5.75 19.53 22.87
CA VAL A 154 -6.36 19.13 21.59
C VAL A 154 -7.88 19.31 21.54
N PHE A 155 -8.57 19.27 22.69
CA PHE A 155 -10.00 19.60 22.79
C PHE A 155 -10.26 21.10 23.02
N HIS A 156 -9.37 21.76 23.76
CA HIS A 156 -9.45 23.19 24.10
C HIS A 156 -8.85 24.12 23.04
N THR A 157 -8.20 23.61 22.00
CA THR A 157 -7.71 24.36 20.81
C THR A 157 -8.83 25.05 20.04
N THR A 158 -10.10 24.82 20.40
CA THR A 158 -11.22 25.66 19.97
C THR A 158 -11.23 27.08 20.57
N LEU A 159 -10.46 27.37 21.63
CA LEU A 159 -10.74 28.58 22.42
C LEU A 159 -9.68 29.65 22.55
N THR A 160 -8.43 29.54 22.07
CA THR A 160 -7.59 30.76 21.86
C THR A 160 -6.17 30.60 21.29
N ILE A 161 -5.59 29.42 21.10
CA ILE A 161 -4.19 29.33 20.66
C ILE A 161 -4.05 28.15 19.72
N ILE A 162 -4.22 28.43 18.43
CA ILE A 162 -3.63 27.78 17.24
C ILE A 162 -4.58 28.10 16.05
N ASP A 163 -4.28 29.17 15.32
CA ASP A 163 -4.79 29.44 13.95
C ASP A 163 -4.09 28.49 12.94
N GLU A 164 -3.83 27.22 13.32
CA GLU A 164 -3.21 26.27 12.39
C GLU A 164 -4.30 25.47 11.69
N GLU A 165 -4.46 25.76 10.41
CA GLU A 165 -5.33 25.01 9.54
C GLU A 165 -4.61 23.73 9.11
N LEU A 166 -5.32 22.59 9.08
CA LEU A 166 -4.79 21.35 8.49
C LEU A 166 -4.28 21.58 7.06
N GLU A 167 -4.84 22.56 6.35
CA GLU A 167 -4.44 22.94 4.98
C GLU A 167 -2.97 23.35 4.86
N ASP A 168 -2.39 23.92 5.91
CA ASP A 168 -1.00 24.39 5.93
C ASP A 168 0.01 23.25 6.16
N LEU A 169 -0.44 22.08 6.62
CA LEU A 169 0.43 20.95 6.89
C LEU A 169 0.81 20.21 5.60
N LYS A 170 2.12 20.08 5.39
CA LYS A 170 2.68 19.21 4.35
C LYS A 170 2.95 17.82 4.93
N ASN A 171 1.99 16.92 4.82
CA ASN A 171 2.12 15.53 5.27
C ASN A 171 1.55 14.54 4.24
N THR A 172 1.87 13.26 4.42
CA THR A 172 1.41 12.17 3.53
C THR A 172 -0.08 11.85 3.66
N TYR A 173 -0.74 12.31 4.73
CA TYR A 173 -2.18 12.10 4.94
C TYR A 173 -3.01 12.98 3.98
N LEU A 174 -2.60 14.24 3.80
CA LEU A 174 -3.27 15.24 2.97
C LEU A 174 -2.84 15.20 1.50
N ASP A 175 -1.77 14.47 1.18
CA ASP A 175 -1.33 14.29 -0.20
C ASP A 175 -2.24 13.30 -0.95
N VAL A 176 -3.20 13.87 -1.66
CA VAL A 176 -4.13 13.15 -2.55
C VAL A 176 -3.67 13.13 -4.02
N SER A 177 -2.46 13.58 -4.32
CA SER A 177 -1.98 13.72 -5.71
C SER A 177 -1.71 12.38 -6.41
N GLN A 178 -1.42 11.33 -5.63
CA GLN A 178 -1.05 9.99 -6.12
C GLN A 178 -1.85 8.90 -5.40
N LEU A 179 -3.17 9.06 -5.31
CA LEU A 179 -4.06 8.05 -4.72
C LEU A 179 -4.07 6.76 -5.56
N ARG A 180 -3.71 5.63 -4.94
CA ARG A 180 -3.64 4.32 -5.62
C ARG A 180 -4.39 3.21 -4.87
N PHE A 181 -4.08 3.03 -3.58
CA PHE A 181 -4.70 1.99 -2.73
C PHE A 181 -6.10 2.32 -2.24
N LYS A 182 -6.52 3.59 -2.30
CA LYS A 182 -7.85 4.02 -1.88
C LYS A 182 -8.79 3.91 -3.08
N LYS A 183 -9.59 2.85 -3.14
CA LYS A 183 -10.74 2.76 -4.05
C LYS A 183 -12.02 2.63 -3.23
N ASN A 184 -12.94 3.56 -3.40
CA ASN A 184 -14.28 3.44 -2.84
C ASN A 184 -15.07 2.42 -3.65
N VAL A 185 -15.38 1.28 -3.06
CA VAL A 185 -16.33 0.32 -3.63
C VAL A 185 -17.71 0.72 -3.15
N ASN A 186 -18.52 1.33 -4.02
CA ASN A 186 -19.94 1.51 -3.73
C ASN A 186 -20.66 0.20 -4.03
N LEU A 187 -20.97 -0.59 -3.00
CA LEU A 187 -21.69 -1.87 -3.10
C LEU A 187 -23.20 -1.70 -3.33
N ASP A 188 -23.58 -0.74 -4.17
CA ASP A 188 -24.98 -0.46 -4.56
C ASP A 188 -25.61 -1.61 -5.40
N GLY A 189 -24.83 -2.65 -5.70
CA GLY A 189 -25.26 -3.86 -6.40
C GLY A 189 -25.79 -5.00 -5.51
N LEU A 190 -25.58 -4.95 -4.19
CA LEU A 190 -26.11 -5.98 -3.26
C LEU A 190 -27.61 -5.81 -2.96
N THR A 191 -28.21 -4.69 -3.37
CA THR A 191 -29.58 -4.29 -3.04
C THR A 191 -30.64 -4.77 -4.06
N ARG A 192 -30.26 -5.56 -5.07
CA ARG A 192 -31.19 -6.06 -6.11
C ARG A 192 -31.36 -7.57 -6.06
N LEU A 193 -31.76 -8.09 -4.91
CA LEU A 193 -32.14 -9.49 -4.77
C LEU A 193 -33.67 -9.61 -4.89
N GLU A 194 -34.13 -10.20 -6.00
CA GLU A 194 -35.55 -10.53 -6.18
C GLU A 194 -35.86 -11.87 -5.50
N GLU A 195 -36.88 -11.91 -4.64
CA GLU A 195 -37.32 -13.15 -3.98
C GLU A 195 -37.68 -14.21 -5.03
N GLY A 196 -37.18 -15.45 -4.85
CA GLY A 196 -37.33 -16.55 -5.81
C GLY A 196 -36.19 -16.69 -6.83
N HIS A 197 -35.27 -15.73 -6.88
CA HIS A 197 -34.03 -15.80 -7.68
C HIS A 197 -32.77 -15.81 -6.81
N GLY A 198 -32.93 -16.01 -5.50
CA GLY A 198 -31.83 -16.08 -4.56
C GLY A 198 -31.04 -17.39 -4.70
N PRO A 199 -29.76 -17.39 -4.29
CA PRO A 199 -28.85 -18.50 -4.53
C PRO A 199 -29.01 -19.67 -3.54
N TYR A 200 -29.82 -19.51 -2.49
CA TYR A 200 -29.95 -20.50 -1.43
C TYR A 200 -31.14 -21.43 -1.67
N VAL A 201 -30.87 -22.73 -1.62
CA VAL A 201 -31.86 -23.79 -1.76
C VAL A 201 -32.17 -24.44 -0.40
N PRO A 202 -33.41 -24.90 -0.17
CA PRO A 202 -34.55 -24.92 -1.08
C PRO A 202 -35.31 -23.58 -1.15
N GLY A 203 -35.90 -23.27 -2.30
CA GLY A 203 -36.80 -22.12 -2.47
C GLY A 203 -36.17 -20.85 -3.07
N ASN A 204 -34.92 -20.90 -3.51
CA ASN A 204 -34.20 -19.76 -4.10
C ASN A 204 -34.34 -18.49 -3.26
N THR A 205 -34.04 -18.62 -1.97
CA THR A 205 -34.22 -17.54 -1.00
C THR A 205 -33.05 -16.57 -1.03
N CYS A 206 -33.34 -15.32 -0.70
CA CYS A 206 -32.36 -14.26 -0.55
C CYS A 206 -31.92 -14.17 0.92
N SER A 207 -30.72 -13.64 1.17
CA SER A 207 -30.26 -13.36 2.53
C SER A 207 -30.76 -11.99 2.98
N TYR A 208 -31.27 -11.89 4.20
CA TYR A 208 -31.67 -10.62 4.80
C TYR A 208 -30.58 -10.11 5.74
N ILE A 209 -30.35 -8.80 5.76
CA ILE A 209 -29.28 -8.17 6.55
C ILE A 209 -29.41 -8.47 8.05
N SER A 210 -30.63 -8.61 8.56
CA SER A 210 -30.89 -8.88 9.98
C SER A 210 -30.37 -10.25 10.45
N ASP A 211 -30.35 -11.23 9.54
CA ASP A 211 -30.11 -12.65 9.86
C ASP A 211 -28.93 -13.20 9.04
N PHE A 212 -28.06 -12.30 8.59
CA PHE A 212 -27.03 -12.59 7.60
C PHE A 212 -25.85 -13.37 8.20
N GLU A 213 -25.54 -14.52 7.63
CA GLU A 213 -24.39 -15.33 8.05
C GLU A 213 -23.14 -14.99 7.21
N PRO A 214 -21.93 -14.99 7.80
CA PRO A 214 -20.69 -14.70 7.05
C PRO A 214 -20.46 -15.57 5.81
N ARG A 215 -20.92 -16.83 5.82
CA ARG A 215 -20.83 -17.72 4.66
C ARG A 215 -21.68 -17.24 3.47
N GLN A 216 -22.77 -16.52 3.74
CA GLN A 216 -23.62 -15.95 2.70
C GLN A 216 -22.93 -14.78 2.00
N LEU A 217 -22.11 -14.01 2.73
CA LEU A 217 -21.26 -12.97 2.15
C LEU A 217 -20.29 -13.53 1.12
N MET A 218 -19.65 -14.66 1.45
CA MET A 218 -18.67 -15.30 0.58
C MET A 218 -19.27 -15.66 -0.78
N TYR A 219 -20.53 -16.13 -0.81
CA TYR A 219 -21.23 -16.40 -2.06
C TYR A 219 -21.38 -15.14 -2.91
N TYR A 220 -21.83 -14.04 -2.30
CA TYR A 220 -22.03 -12.78 -3.03
C TYR A 220 -20.71 -12.18 -3.49
N LEU A 221 -19.64 -12.25 -2.68
CA LEU A 221 -18.31 -11.77 -3.07
C LEU A 221 -17.78 -12.54 -4.29
N LYS A 222 -17.94 -13.87 -4.34
CA LYS A 222 -17.50 -14.69 -5.48
C LYS A 222 -18.27 -14.46 -6.77
N THR A 223 -19.49 -13.94 -6.68
CA THR A 223 -20.36 -13.70 -7.83
C THR A 223 -20.44 -12.21 -8.18
N LEU A 224 -19.76 -11.35 -7.42
CA LEU A 224 -19.86 -9.90 -7.53
C LEU A 224 -19.26 -9.42 -8.85
N LYS A 225 -20.08 -8.71 -9.63
CA LYS A 225 -19.67 -8.03 -10.85
C LYS A 225 -20.22 -6.61 -10.80
N PHE A 226 -19.34 -5.62 -10.86
CA PHE A 226 -19.76 -4.23 -10.83
C PHE A 226 -18.89 -3.36 -11.71
N ILE A 227 -19.40 -2.17 -12.00
CA ILE A 227 -18.70 -1.15 -12.77
C ILE A 227 -18.40 -0.01 -11.80
N THR A 228 -17.14 0.39 -11.71
CA THR A 228 -16.74 1.53 -10.87
C THR A 228 -17.24 2.85 -11.48
N ARG A 229 -17.21 3.93 -10.69
CA ARG A 229 -17.49 5.28 -11.20
C ARG A 229 -16.60 5.66 -12.39
N ASN A 230 -15.40 5.08 -12.46
CA ASN A 230 -14.42 5.30 -13.54
C ASN A 230 -14.66 4.36 -14.74
N ARG A 231 -15.80 3.67 -14.79
CA ARG A 231 -16.19 2.73 -15.86
C ARG A 231 -15.28 1.49 -15.98
N GLU A 232 -14.52 1.18 -14.94
CA GLU A 232 -13.76 -0.07 -14.86
C GLU A 232 -14.71 -1.19 -14.42
N ARG A 233 -14.73 -2.29 -15.19
CA ARG A 233 -15.44 -3.50 -14.76
C ARG A 233 -14.56 -4.26 -13.78
N ILE A 234 -15.09 -4.52 -12.59
CA ILE A 234 -14.43 -5.33 -11.56
C ILE A 234 -15.21 -6.65 -11.41
N GLU A 235 -14.45 -7.74 -11.43
CA GLU A 235 -14.93 -9.11 -11.28
C GLU A 235 -13.89 -9.87 -10.46
N ILE A 236 -14.38 -10.62 -9.47
CA ILE A 236 -13.55 -11.49 -8.62
C ILE A 236 -13.55 -12.88 -9.27
N ASP A 237 -12.38 -13.45 -9.47
CA ASP A 237 -12.23 -14.78 -10.07
C ASP A 237 -12.46 -15.93 -9.05
N ASP A 238 -12.36 -17.18 -9.51
CA ASP A 238 -12.58 -18.36 -8.67
C ASP A 238 -11.59 -18.49 -7.50
N ASN A 239 -10.42 -17.85 -7.59
CA ASN A 239 -9.40 -17.80 -6.53
C ASN A 239 -9.61 -16.64 -5.55
N GLY A 240 -10.50 -15.70 -5.87
CA GLY A 240 -10.71 -14.49 -5.09
C GLY A 240 -9.88 -13.29 -5.58
N ASP A 241 -9.22 -13.41 -6.72
CA ASP A 241 -8.36 -12.36 -7.27
C ASP A 241 -9.13 -11.39 -8.17
N VAL A 242 -8.68 -10.14 -8.22
CA VAL A 242 -9.19 -9.12 -9.15
C VAL A 242 -8.14 -8.87 -10.21
N THR A 243 -8.54 -8.98 -11.48
CA THR A 243 -7.63 -8.66 -12.59
C THR A 243 -7.46 -7.14 -12.72
N GLY A 244 -6.21 -6.71 -12.85
CA GLY A 244 -5.86 -5.31 -13.03
C GLY A 244 -4.63 -5.14 -13.93
N TYR A 245 -4.27 -3.88 -14.17
CA TYR A 245 -3.04 -3.49 -14.85
C TYR A 245 -2.17 -2.67 -13.87
N TYR A 246 -0.90 -2.54 -14.19
CA TYR A 246 0.05 -1.70 -13.46
C TYR A 246 0.51 -0.55 -14.35
N ASP A 247 0.68 0.64 -13.79
CA ASP A 247 1.51 1.67 -14.39
C ASP A 247 2.99 1.34 -14.13
N ILE A 248 3.88 1.90 -14.94
CA ILE A 248 5.35 1.80 -14.80
C ILE A 248 5.90 3.20 -14.54
#